data_AF-A0A2G8SBE4-F1
#
_entry.id   AF-A0A2G8SBE4-F1
#
_cell.length_a   1.000
_cell.length_b   1.000
_cell.length_c   1.000
_cell.angle_alpha   90.00
_cell.angle_beta   90.00
_cell.angle_gamma   90.00
#
_symmetry.space_group_name_H-M   'P 1'
#
loop_
_entity.id
_entity.type
_entity.pdbx_description
1 polymer ?
#
loop_
_entity_poly.entity_id
_entity_poly.type
_entity_poly.pdbx_seq_one_letter_code
_entity_poly.pdbx_strand_id
1 'polypeptide(L)'
;MIHFALVVTSTTRVAYLIDVHGANALHVMMLTECARDLLSFAGTFFVNGAILSVGVERTLLALGIFQACLMLTCIPMWVFGKRVRSWIARHPRLFGGDLQGSDTPTFPATRGTDSKS
;
A
#
# COMPACT_ATOMS: atom_id res chain seq x y z
N MET A 1 17.43 -8.82 15.78
CA MET A 1 15.97 -8.58 15.79
C MET A 1 15.53 -7.47 14.82
N ILE A 2 16.30 -6.39 14.62
CA ILE A 2 15.94 -5.28 13.70
C ILE A 2 15.92 -5.71 12.21
N HIS A 3 16.91 -6.46 11.74
CA HIS A 3 16.96 -6.93 10.35
C HIS A 3 15.73 -7.75 9.95
N PHE A 4 15.24 -8.59 10.87
CA PHE A 4 14.02 -9.36 10.64
C PHE A 4 12.81 -8.45 10.41
N ALA A 5 12.61 -7.44 11.25
CA ALA A 5 11.51 -6.49 11.11
C ALA A 5 11.59 -5.68 9.80
N LEU A 6 12.81 -5.30 9.39
CA LEU A 6 13.05 -4.53 8.18
C LEU A 6 12.75 -5.34 6.92
N VAL A 7 13.16 -6.61 6.91
CA VAL A 7 12.83 -7.56 5.82
C VAL A 7 11.33 -7.84 5.78
N VAL A 8 10.71 -8.21 6.91
CA VAL A 8 9.27 -8.49 7.00
C VAL A 8 8.42 -7.32 6.53
N THR A 9 8.73 -6.11 6.97
CA THR A 9 7.95 -4.92 6.59
C THR A 9 8.03 -4.67 5.08
N SER A 10 9.21 -4.86 4.49
CA SER A 10 9.44 -4.62 3.07
C SER A 10 8.71 -5.64 2.21
N THR A 11 8.79 -6.94 2.55
CA THR A 11 8.13 -8.00 1.78
C THR A 11 6.61 -7.97 1.93
N THR A 12 6.09 -7.67 3.12
CA THR A 12 4.64 -7.60 3.38
C THR A 12 3.97 -6.51 2.54
N ARG A 13 4.61 -5.35 2.40
CA ARG A 13 4.10 -4.24 1.56
C ARG A 13 3.94 -4.66 0.10
N VAL A 14 4.97 -5.29 -0.46
CA VAL A 14 5.00 -5.71 -1.86
C VAL A 14 3.93 -6.76 -2.12
N ALA A 15 3.81 -7.76 -1.23
CA ALA A 15 2.78 -8.78 -1.33
C ALA A 15 1.36 -8.18 -1.31
N TYR A 16 1.11 -7.22 -0.41
CA TYR A 16 -0.19 -6.53 -0.33
C TYR A 16 -0.50 -5.74 -1.61
N LEU A 17 0.48 -5.07 -2.19
CA LEU A 17 0.27 -4.27 -3.41
C LEU A 17 -0.03 -5.14 -4.63
N ILE A 18 0.61 -6.31 -4.72
CA ILE A 18 0.32 -7.33 -5.74
C ILE A 18 -1.10 -7.85 -5.59
N ASP A 19 -1.51 -8.19 -4.35
CA ASP A 19 -2.82 -8.75 -4.05
C ASP A 19 -3.97 -7.78 -4.37
N VAL A 20 -3.84 -6.50 -4.00
CA VAL A 20 -4.90 -5.51 -4.19
C VAL A 20 -4.99 -4.99 -5.62
N HIS A 21 -3.86 -4.85 -6.34
CA HIS A 21 -3.83 -4.19 -7.64
C HIS A 21 -3.58 -5.11 -8.83
N GLY A 22 -3.34 -6.41 -8.63
CA GLY A 22 -3.31 -7.46 -9.67
C GLY A 22 -2.67 -7.02 -10.99
N ALA A 23 -3.50 -6.75 -12.00
CA ALA A 23 -3.08 -6.34 -13.34
C ALA A 23 -2.30 -5.00 -13.41
N ASN A 24 -2.58 -4.06 -12.50
CA ASN A 24 -1.93 -2.74 -12.43
C ASN A 24 -0.91 -2.64 -11.29
N ALA A 25 -0.63 -3.75 -10.59
CA ALA A 25 0.20 -3.75 -9.40
C ALA A 25 1.62 -3.22 -9.66
N LEU A 26 2.17 -3.54 -10.83
CA LEU A 26 3.52 -3.15 -11.23
C LEU A 26 3.67 -1.62 -11.31
N HIS A 27 2.68 -0.93 -11.89
CA HIS A 27 2.71 0.52 -12.06
C HIS A 27 2.58 1.25 -10.71
N VAL A 28 1.70 0.75 -9.82
CA VAL A 28 1.54 1.30 -8.46
C VAL A 28 2.78 1.02 -7.62
N MET A 29 3.38 -0.16 -7.74
CA MET A 29 4.61 -0.52 -7.02
C MET A 29 5.75 0.42 -7.36
N MET A 30 6.00 0.64 -8.67
CA MET A 30 7.01 1.57 -9.14
C MET A 30 6.80 2.98 -8.57
N LEU A 31 5.56 3.47 -8.56
CA LEU A 31 5.25 4.80 -8.03
C LEU A 31 5.51 4.89 -6.52
N THR A 32 5.13 3.87 -5.75
CA THR A 32 5.31 3.86 -4.29
C THR A 32 6.78 3.73 -3.88
N GLU A 33 7.59 2.95 -4.58
CA GLU A 33 9.02 2.86 -4.30
C GLU A 33 9.77 4.11 -4.80
N CYS A 34 9.39 4.67 -5.95
CA CYS A 34 9.93 5.97 -6.40
C CYS A 34 9.67 7.08 -5.36
N ALA A 35 8.46 7.15 -4.80
CA ALA A 35 8.15 8.11 -3.73
C ALA A 35 9.00 7.86 -2.47
N ARG A 36 9.26 6.61 -2.12
CA ARG A 36 10.12 6.23 -0.98
C ARG A 36 11.57 6.66 -1.22
N ASP A 37 12.09 6.42 -2.42
CA ASP A 37 13.47 6.77 -2.78
C ASP A 37 13.64 8.30 -2.87
N LEU A 38 12.67 9.01 -3.43
CA LEU A 38 12.65 10.47 -3.45
C LEU A 38 12.62 11.07 -2.04
N LEU A 39 11.84 10.46 -1.14
CA LEU A 39 11.79 10.87 0.26
C LEU A 39 13.13 10.65 0.96
N SER A 40 13.78 9.50 0.72
CA SER A 40 15.11 9.21 1.23
C SER A 40 16.14 10.21 0.70
N PHE A 41 16.06 10.56 -0.59
CA PHE A 41 16.92 11.55 -1.22
C PHE A 41 16.75 12.95 -0.62
N ALA A 42 15.51 13.38 -0.40
CA ALA A 42 15.20 14.64 0.29
C ALA A 42 15.79 14.67 1.71
N GLY A 43 15.68 13.54 2.44
CA GLY A 43 16.31 13.37 3.75
C GLY A 43 17.82 13.57 3.71
N THR A 44 18.50 13.07 2.67
CA THR A 44 19.95 13.23 2.49
C THR A 44 20.35 14.71 2.32
N PHE A 45 19.63 15.52 1.55
CA PHE A 45 19.92 16.97 1.46
C PHE A 45 19.70 17.69 2.79
N PHE A 46 18.63 17.32 3.50
CA PHE A 46 18.34 17.90 4.81
C PHE A 46 19.46 17.59 5.81
N VAL A 47 19.95 16.35 5.82
CA VAL A 47 21.05 15.93 6.67
C VAL A 47 22.36 16.64 6.29
N ASN A 48 22.68 16.71 5.00
CA ASN A 48 23.89 17.39 4.52
C ASN A 48 23.89 18.88 4.88
N GLY A 49 22.76 19.58 4.77
CA GLY A 49 22.64 20.99 5.17
C GLY A 49 22.68 21.20 6.69
N ALA A 50 22.14 20.27 7.46
CA ALA A 50 22.09 20.35 8.92
C ALA A 50 23.44 20.02 9.59
N ILE A 51 24.23 19.11 9.00
CA ILE A 51 25.60 18.80 9.46
C ILE A 51 26.50 20.02 9.33
N LEU A 52 26.37 20.79 8.24
CA LEU A 52 27.20 21.96 7.99
C LEU A 52 26.93 23.14 8.93
N SER A 53 25.71 23.22 9.49
CA SER A 53 25.21 24.43 10.15
C SER A 53 25.08 24.31 11.67
N VAL A 54 24.71 23.14 12.21
CA VAL A 54 24.26 23.06 13.62
C VAL A 54 24.74 21.79 14.37
N GLY A 55 25.29 20.79 13.67
CA GLY A 55 25.81 19.56 14.29
C GLY A 55 24.80 18.41 14.39
N VAL A 56 25.31 17.20 14.65
CA VAL A 56 24.59 15.92 14.43
C VAL A 56 23.32 15.76 15.27
N GLU A 57 23.30 16.33 16.49
CA GLU A 57 22.21 16.15 17.45
C GLU A 57 20.90 16.78 16.95
N ARG A 58 20.97 18.00 16.40
CA ARG A 58 19.78 18.72 15.91
C ARG A 58 19.22 18.11 14.63
N THR A 59 20.08 17.54 13.80
CA THR A 59 19.70 16.82 12.59
C THR A 59 18.94 15.52 12.91
N LEU A 60 19.43 14.76 13.89
CA LEU A 60 18.76 13.53 14.35
C LEU A 60 17.39 13.83 14.97
N LEU A 61 17.29 14.91 15.74
CA LEU A 61 16.03 15.34 16.35
C LEU A 61 15.00 15.75 15.28
N ALA A 62 15.44 16.48 14.26
CA ALA A 62 14.57 16.87 13.14
C ALA A 62 14.10 15.67 12.30
N LEU A 63 14.95 14.69 12.02
CA LEU A 63 14.55 13.43 11.37
C LEU A 63 13.56 12.63 12.24
N GLY A 64 13.76 12.62 13.56
CA GLY A 64 12.83 11.99 14.50
C GLY A 64 11.44 12.63 14.48
N ILE A 65 11.38 13.97 14.47
CA ILE A 65 10.11 14.72 14.35
C ILE A 65 9.45 14.42 13.00
N PHE A 66 10.22 14.44 11.91
CA PHE A 66 9.69 14.14 10.59
C PHE A 66 9.07 12.73 10.52
N GLN A 67 9.79 11.73 11.05
CA GLN A 67 9.29 10.36 11.15
C GLN A 67 8.02 10.27 12.01
N ALA A 68 7.94 11.00 13.13
CA ALA A 68 6.75 11.05 13.96
C ALA A 68 5.57 11.71 13.24
N CYS A 69 5.80 12.77 12.47
CA CYS A 69 4.78 13.42 11.63
C CYS A 69 4.23 12.48 10.56
N LEU A 70 5.09 11.69 9.91
CA LEU A 70 4.65 10.67 8.94
C LEU A 70 3.78 9.60 9.59
N MET A 71 4.18 9.12 10.78
CA MET A 71 3.38 8.16 11.54
C MET A 71 2.03 8.74 11.96
N LEU A 72 2.01 10.00 12.40
CA LEU A 72 0.79 10.72 12.73
C LEU A 72 -0.12 10.90 11.51
N THR A 73 0.46 11.11 10.33
CA THR A 73 -0.26 11.27 9.04
C THR A 73 -0.86 9.96 8.53
N CYS A 74 -0.31 8.81 8.94
CA CYS A 74 -0.88 7.49 8.64
C CYS A 74 -2.24 7.27 9.31
N ILE A 75 -2.45 7.83 10.52
CA ILE A 75 -3.71 7.72 11.27
C ILE A 75 -4.90 8.33 10.52
N PRO A 76 -4.86 9.62 10.07
CA PRO A 76 -5.97 10.20 9.32
C PRO A 76 -6.18 9.47 7.99
N MET A 77 -5.11 9.09 7.27
CA MET A 77 -5.24 8.28 6.05
C MET A 77 -6.06 7.00 6.30
N TRP A 78 -5.80 6.28 7.39
CA TRP A 78 -6.55 5.07 7.73
C TRP A 78 -8.03 5.34 8.05
N VAL A 79 -8.32 6.43 8.76
CA VAL A 79 -9.69 6.87 9.07
C VAL A 79 -10.45 7.25 7.79
N PHE A 80 -9.82 8.02 6.90
CA PHE A 80 -10.39 8.38 5.61
C PHE A 80 -10.62 7.16 4.73
N GLY A 81 -9.71 6.18 4.73
CA GLY A 81 -9.87 4.92 4.00
C GLY A 81 -11.12 4.13 4.41
N LYS A 82 -11.38 3.98 5.72
CA LYS A 82 -12.62 3.36 6.20
C LYS A 82 -13.87 4.14 5.81
N ARG A 83 -13.79 5.48 5.85
CA ARG A 83 -14.90 6.36 5.50
C ARG A 83 -15.25 6.27 4.01
N VAL A 84 -14.24 6.22 3.14
CA VAL A 84 -14.40 6.03 1.69
C VAL A 84 -14.96 4.65 1.38
N ARG A 85 -14.45 3.57 2.00
CA ARG A 85 -14.97 2.21 1.77
C ARG A 85 -16.43 2.05 2.21
N SER A 86 -16.83 2.70 3.31
CA SER A 86 -18.23 2.77 3.74
C SER A 86 -19.10 3.63 2.81
N TRP A 87 -18.52 4.62 2.14
CA TRP A 87 -19.23 5.43 1.13
C TRP A 87 -19.43 4.67 -0.19
N ILE A 88 -18.39 3.99 -0.69
CA ILE A 88 -18.48 3.12 -1.87
C ILE A 88 -19.54 2.02 -1.68
N ALA A 89 -19.56 1.35 -0.51
CA ALA A 89 -20.53 0.29 -0.23
C ALA A 89 -22.00 0.76 -0.19
N ARG A 90 -22.24 2.07 0.03
CA ARG A 90 -23.58 2.67 0.09
C ARG A 90 -24.04 3.29 -1.23
N HIS A 91 -23.13 3.49 -2.19
CA HIS A 91 -23.46 4.03 -3.52
C HIS A 91 -23.04 3.09 -4.67
N PRO A 92 -23.63 1.89 -4.76
CA PRO A 92 -23.33 0.94 -5.84
C PRO A 92 -23.75 1.45 -7.23
N ARG A 93 -24.59 2.49 -7.32
CA ARG A 93 -25.05 3.08 -8.58
C ARG A 93 -24.05 4.04 -9.24
N LEU A 94 -23.08 4.56 -8.49
CA LEU A 94 -22.07 5.52 -8.98
C LEU A 94 -20.70 4.87 -9.23
N PHE A 95 -20.38 3.81 -8.48
CA PHE A 95 -19.14 3.04 -8.62
C PHE A 95 -19.35 1.65 -9.22
N GLY A 96 -20.61 1.27 -9.50
CA GLY A 96 -20.96 0.18 -10.40
C GLY A 96 -20.76 0.64 -11.84
N GLY A 97 -19.50 0.84 -12.24
CA GLY A 97 -19.18 0.62 -13.64
C GLY A 97 -19.57 -0.82 -13.94
N ASP A 98 -20.33 -1.00 -15.02
CA ASP A 98 -20.67 -2.28 -15.62
C ASP A 98 -19.62 -3.35 -15.28
N LEU A 99 -20.02 -4.38 -14.52
CA LEU A 99 -19.36 -5.67 -14.57
C LEU A 99 -19.65 -6.27 -15.95
N GLN A 100 -19.07 -5.68 -16.99
CA GLN A 100 -19.03 -6.25 -18.33
C GLN A 100 -18.00 -7.36 -18.29
N GLY A 101 -18.50 -8.60 -18.32
CA GLY A 101 -17.68 -9.80 -18.46
C GLY A 101 -17.59 -10.69 -17.22
N SER A 102 -18.69 -10.91 -16.50
CA SER A 102 -18.89 -12.24 -15.91
C SER A 102 -19.20 -13.24 -17.05
N ASP A 103 -18.21 -13.52 -17.91
CA ASP A 103 -18.12 -14.83 -18.53
C ASP A 103 -17.74 -15.77 -17.39
N THR A 104 -18.77 -16.13 -16.63
CA THR A 104 -18.75 -17.36 -15.85
C THR A 104 -18.60 -18.44 -16.91
N PRO A 105 -17.45 -19.14 -17.06
CA PRO A 105 -17.50 -20.41 -17.75
C PRO A 105 -18.48 -21.22 -16.92
N THR A 106 -19.67 -21.43 -17.48
CA THR A 106 -20.64 -22.38 -16.97
C THR A 106 -19.95 -23.72 -17.13
N PHE A 107 -19.19 -24.12 -16.12
CA PHE A 107 -18.66 -25.47 -16.06
C PHE A 107 -19.90 -26.37 -16.04
N PRO A 108 -20.06 -27.27 -17.02
CA PRO A 108 -21.21 -28.15 -17.04
C PRO A 108 -21.19 -28.93 -15.73
N ALA A 109 -22.30 -28.84 -14.99
CA ALA A 109 -22.56 -29.71 -13.86
C ALA A 109 -22.33 -31.13 -14.32
N THR A 110 -21.25 -31.76 -13.85
CA THR A 110 -21.02 -33.18 -13.99
C THR A 110 -22.15 -33.87 -13.25
N ARG A 111 -23.18 -34.21 -14.04
CA ARG A 111 -24.30 -35.06 -13.70
C ARG A 111 -23.68 -36.35 -13.16
N GLY A 112 -23.70 -36.53 -11.84
CA GLY A 112 -23.34 -37.78 -11.19
C GLY A 112 -24.26 -38.86 -11.74
N THR A 113 -23.74 -39.67 -12.64
CA THR A 113 -24.40 -40.87 -13.11
C THR A 113 -24.32 -41.91 -12.00
N ASP A 114 -25.50 -42.31 -11.57
CA ASP A 114 -25.80 -43.37 -10.63
C ASP A 114 -24.86 -44.58 -10.74
N SER A 115 -24.23 -44.88 -9.60
CA SER A 115 -23.71 -46.21 -9.31
C SER A 115 -24.91 -47.14 -9.12
N LYS A 116 -25.23 -47.94 -10.14
CA LYS A 116 -26.05 -49.14 -10.02
C LYS A 116 -25.52 -50.23 -10.96
N SER A 117 -25.21 -51.35 -10.31
CA SER A 117 -25.01 -52.71 -10.81
C SER A 117 -23.57 -53.20 -10.96
#